data_AF-A0A845GU74-F1
#
_entry.id   AF-A0A845GU74-F1
#
_cell.length_a   1.000
_cell.length_b   1.000
_cell.length_c   1.000
_cell.angle_alpha   90.00
_cell.angle_beta   90.00
_cell.angle_gamma   90.00
#
_symmetry.space_group_name_H-M   'P 1'
#
loop_
_entity.id
_entity.type
_entity.pdbx_description
1 polymer ?
#
loop_
_entity_poly.entity_id
_entity_poly.type
_entity_poly.pdbx_seq_one_letter_code
_entity_poly.pdbx_strand_id
1 'polypeptide(L)'
;MRHTSIARQMALVSYGTQFLRGHAELEDWYRHDIFFGARLQFRTPDGNALLADDFTWWLGILRQSGALRLSLHLPAEFGLDTERTILGSGYALAVHFADRHEIWIVGRERAAWHEHPLLPDDGHYPAFPNAAHWGGELDNYWRVAERPGTLEVPDTHWKQLAAAISADLDLRVPSSRVPAGPLFLPGGEPASWAKLPLFARSAAAAPAHHLLATLYAEQAKLSNEMNPKNENSAFQHMDEAGAVALENWGRRLDSWIIEAELRCANECRSSAILERGAPLTRLHRPVQVPVPERQPAGEAGGAQS
;
A
#
# COMPACT_ATOMS: atom_id res chain seq x y z
N MET A 1 -7.19 -6.10 8.04
CA MET A 1 -6.12 -6.99 7.55
C MET A 1 -5.37 -6.44 6.34
N ARG A 2 -6.01 -5.94 5.26
CA ARG A 2 -5.29 -5.33 4.11
C ARG A 2 -4.32 -4.21 4.48
N HIS A 3 -4.69 -3.35 5.45
CA HIS A 3 -3.92 -2.17 5.84
C HIS A 3 -2.56 -2.46 6.47
N THR A 4 -2.39 -3.56 7.20
CA THR A 4 -1.15 -3.79 7.99
C THR A 4 0.02 -4.26 7.12
N SER A 5 -0.23 -5.13 6.13
CA SER A 5 0.83 -5.68 5.27
C SER A 5 1.40 -4.62 4.32
N ILE A 6 0.55 -3.78 3.70
CA ILE A 6 1.02 -2.66 2.88
C ILE A 6 1.82 -1.67 3.74
N ALA A 7 1.34 -1.35 4.93
CA ALA A 7 2.07 -0.45 5.81
C ALA A 7 3.44 -0.96 6.23
N ARG A 8 3.58 -2.26 6.51
CA ARG A 8 4.90 -2.87 6.74
C ARG A 8 5.80 -2.74 5.51
N GLN A 9 5.28 -2.96 4.30
CA GLN A 9 6.03 -2.77 3.06
C GLN A 9 6.45 -1.31 2.88
N MET A 10 5.57 -0.34 3.15
CA MET A 10 5.89 1.09 3.09
C MET A 10 7.00 1.45 4.07
N ALA A 11 6.90 1.01 5.33
CA ALA A 11 7.91 1.23 6.34
C ALA A 11 9.25 0.58 5.93
N LEU A 12 9.23 -0.68 5.48
CA LEU A 12 10.40 -1.40 5.02
C LEU A 12 11.08 -0.70 3.84
N VAL A 13 10.31 -0.27 2.83
CA VAL A 13 10.85 0.42 1.65
C VAL A 13 11.43 1.78 2.04
N SER A 14 10.71 2.55 2.85
CA SER A 14 11.13 3.90 3.23
C SER A 14 12.38 3.87 4.12
N TYR A 15 12.32 3.18 5.26
CA TYR A 15 13.44 3.10 6.19
C TYR A 15 14.59 2.25 5.65
N GLY A 16 14.29 1.14 4.96
CA GLY A 16 15.30 0.33 4.28
C GLY A 16 16.07 1.14 3.24
N THR A 17 15.42 2.04 2.50
CA THR A 17 16.11 2.96 1.59
C THR A 17 17.02 3.94 2.34
N GLN A 18 16.60 4.49 3.49
CA GLN A 18 17.48 5.33 4.30
C GLN A 18 18.71 4.55 4.79
N PHE A 19 18.52 3.30 5.20
CA PHE A 19 19.61 2.41 5.61
C PHE A 19 20.60 2.11 4.48
N LEU A 20 20.10 1.70 3.31
CA LEU A 20 20.94 1.41 2.15
C LEU A 20 21.75 2.62 1.67
N ARG A 21 21.26 3.85 1.91
CA ARG A 21 21.95 5.10 1.61
C ARG A 21 22.86 5.61 2.73
N GLY A 22 22.91 4.93 3.88
CA GLY A 22 23.68 5.36 5.04
C GLY A 22 23.14 6.64 5.70
N HIS A 23 21.82 6.87 5.62
CA HIS A 23 21.14 8.00 6.27
C HIS A 23 20.47 7.63 7.60
N ALA A 24 20.33 6.33 7.88
CA ALA A 24 19.84 5.78 9.14
C ALA A 24 20.50 4.42 9.38
N GLU A 25 20.76 4.04 10.63
CA GLU A 25 21.21 2.67 10.95
C GLU A 25 20.02 1.79 11.35
N LEU A 26 20.20 0.46 11.34
CA LEU A 26 19.09 -0.46 11.67
C LEU A 26 18.63 -0.24 13.12
N GLU A 27 19.55 0.03 14.04
CA GLU A 27 19.31 0.27 15.47
C GLU A 27 18.31 1.40 15.73
N ASP A 28 18.19 2.35 14.81
CA ASP A 28 17.30 3.51 14.92
C ASP A 28 15.82 3.14 14.70
N TRP A 29 15.54 2.07 13.96
CA TRP A 29 14.17 1.80 13.48
C TRP A 29 13.75 0.33 13.42
N TYR A 30 14.64 -0.63 13.64
CA TYR A 30 14.27 -2.05 13.63
C TYR A 30 13.19 -2.41 14.66
N ARG A 31 13.04 -1.55 15.67
CA ARG A 31 12.04 -1.59 16.74
C ARG A 31 10.71 -0.93 16.40
N HIS A 32 10.49 -0.56 15.13
CA HIS A 32 9.23 0.02 14.71
C HIS A 32 8.07 -0.93 15.03
N ASP A 33 7.06 -0.41 15.73
CA ASP A 33 5.88 -1.16 16.16
C ASP A 33 5.16 -1.92 15.03
N ILE A 34 5.18 -1.41 13.80
CA ILE A 34 4.56 -2.04 12.63
C ILE A 34 5.15 -3.42 12.31
N PHE A 35 6.39 -3.70 12.72
CA PHE A 35 7.04 -5.00 12.57
C PHE A 35 6.81 -5.92 13.78
N PHE A 36 6.24 -5.43 14.89
CA PHE A 36 6.03 -6.29 16.07
C PHE A 36 4.95 -7.33 15.83
N GLY A 37 5.27 -8.56 16.25
CA GLY A 37 4.39 -9.70 16.01
C GLY A 37 4.26 -10.06 14.53
N ALA A 38 5.02 -9.43 13.63
CA ALA A 38 5.15 -9.87 12.26
C ALA A 38 6.48 -10.59 12.06
N ARG A 39 6.50 -11.61 11.20
CA ARG A 39 7.72 -12.26 10.72
C ARG A 39 7.86 -11.96 9.24
N LEU A 40 9.01 -11.41 8.85
CA LEU A 40 9.32 -11.12 7.45
C LEU A 40 10.38 -12.11 7.00
N GLN A 41 10.01 -13.03 6.12
CA GLN A 41 10.94 -14.02 5.57
C GLN A 41 11.27 -13.68 4.12
N PHE A 42 12.51 -13.87 3.72
CA PHE A 42 12.99 -13.59 2.37
C PHE A 42 13.54 -14.88 1.77
N ARG A 43 13.12 -15.21 0.55
CA ARG A 43 13.40 -16.51 -0.06
C ARG A 43 13.91 -16.42 -1.49
N THR A 44 14.75 -17.40 -1.86
CA THR A 44 15.22 -17.57 -3.24
C THR A 44 14.08 -17.99 -4.17
N PRO A 45 14.16 -17.63 -5.47
CA PRO A 45 13.25 -18.19 -6.48
C PRO A 45 13.44 -19.70 -6.60
N ASP A 46 14.69 -20.16 -6.59
CA ASP A 46 15.05 -21.56 -6.79
C ASP A 46 14.97 -22.31 -5.46
N GLY A 47 14.05 -23.27 -5.37
CA GLY A 47 13.90 -24.16 -4.21
C GLY A 47 13.30 -23.52 -2.96
N ASN A 48 12.86 -22.25 -3.02
CA ASN A 48 12.21 -21.53 -1.91
C ASN A 48 13.06 -21.52 -0.61
N ALA A 49 14.39 -21.51 -0.76
CA ALA A 49 15.32 -21.53 0.36
C ALA A 49 15.22 -20.21 1.14
N LEU A 50 15.28 -20.31 2.47
CA LEU A 50 15.26 -19.14 3.34
C LEU A 50 16.59 -18.39 3.23
N LEU A 51 16.56 -17.19 2.67
CA LEU A 51 17.71 -16.28 2.55
C LEU A 51 17.93 -15.49 3.84
N ALA A 52 16.84 -14.99 4.41
CA ALA A 52 16.83 -14.29 5.68
C ALA A 52 15.47 -14.53 6.36
N ASP A 53 15.51 -14.74 7.67
CA ASP A 53 14.34 -14.97 8.52
C ASP A 53 13.79 -13.68 9.15
N ASP A 54 14.46 -12.55 8.89
CA ASP A 54 14.06 -11.20 9.28
C ASP A 54 14.58 -10.15 8.29
N PHE A 55 13.95 -8.97 8.26
CA PHE A 55 14.31 -7.88 7.36
C PHE A 55 15.66 -7.23 7.69
N THR A 56 16.12 -7.28 8.93
CA THR A 56 17.43 -6.72 9.35
C THR A 56 18.58 -7.46 8.67
N TRP A 57 18.56 -8.80 8.70
CA TRP A 57 19.53 -9.64 7.99
C TRP A 57 19.45 -9.44 6.48
N TRP A 58 18.24 -9.42 5.92
CA TRP A 58 18.04 -9.19 4.49
C TRP A 58 18.63 -7.84 4.05
N LEU A 59 18.33 -6.75 4.74
CA LEU A 59 18.90 -5.43 4.45
C LEU A 59 20.42 -5.40 4.62
N GLY A 60 20.96 -6.07 5.64
CA GLY A 60 22.41 -6.20 5.83
C GLY A 60 23.08 -6.88 4.63
N ILE A 61 22.53 -7.99 4.15
CA ILE A 61 23.00 -8.69 2.94
C ILE A 61 22.90 -7.78 1.72
N LEU A 62 21.79 -7.06 1.55
CA LEU A 62 21.60 -6.13 0.43
C LEU A 62 22.62 -4.99 0.42
N ARG A 63 22.88 -4.37 1.58
CA ARG A 63 23.90 -3.31 1.72
C ARG A 63 25.28 -3.82 1.32
N GLN A 64 25.67 -5.01 1.79
CA GLN A 64 26.95 -5.63 1.43
C GLN A 64 27.02 -6.02 -0.06
N SER A 65 25.87 -6.31 -0.66
CA SER A 65 25.76 -6.65 -2.09
C SER A 65 25.70 -5.41 -3.00
N GLY A 66 25.75 -4.20 -2.45
CA GLY A 66 25.74 -2.95 -3.21
C GLY A 66 24.35 -2.45 -3.63
N ALA A 67 23.29 -2.86 -2.94
CA ALA A 67 21.95 -2.32 -3.18
C ALA A 67 21.89 -0.83 -2.80
N LEU A 68 21.22 -0.03 -3.64
CA LEU A 68 21.20 1.43 -3.58
C LEU A 68 19.94 2.00 -2.90
N ARG A 69 18.80 1.32 -3.09
CA ARG A 69 17.50 1.69 -2.54
C ARG A 69 16.50 0.56 -2.71
N LEU A 70 15.37 0.69 -2.02
CA LEU A 70 14.16 -0.07 -2.29
C LEU A 70 13.13 0.83 -3.01
N SER A 71 12.13 0.22 -3.63
CA SER A 71 10.91 0.89 -4.06
C SER A 71 9.72 -0.06 -4.07
N LEU A 72 8.52 0.51 -4.04
CA LEU A 72 7.25 -0.19 -4.06
C LEU A 72 6.52 0.11 -5.38
N HIS A 73 5.93 -0.92 -5.98
CA HIS A 73 5.32 -0.89 -7.31
C HIS A 73 4.06 -1.76 -7.35
N LEU A 74 3.25 -1.59 -8.40
CA LEU A 74 2.22 -2.57 -8.72
C LEU A 74 2.83 -3.76 -9.49
N PRO A 75 2.48 -5.03 -9.18
CA PRO A 75 2.99 -6.20 -9.89
C PRO A 75 2.74 -6.16 -11.40
N ALA A 76 1.66 -5.51 -11.82
CA ALA A 76 1.31 -5.31 -13.23
C ALA A 76 2.39 -4.54 -14.01
N GLU A 77 3.16 -3.65 -13.36
CA GLU A 77 4.29 -2.95 -13.99
C GLU A 77 5.38 -3.92 -14.45
N PHE A 78 5.46 -5.09 -13.83
CA PHE A 78 6.41 -6.14 -14.15
C PHE A 78 5.81 -7.27 -14.98
N GLY A 79 4.53 -7.20 -15.38
CA GLY A 79 3.86 -8.29 -16.07
C GLY A 79 3.78 -9.58 -15.24
N LEU A 80 3.77 -9.45 -13.91
CA LEU A 80 3.62 -10.58 -13.00
C LEU A 80 2.14 -10.95 -12.89
N ASP A 81 1.83 -12.23 -13.06
CA ASP A 81 0.48 -12.75 -12.91
C ASP A 81 0.08 -12.75 -11.42
N THR A 82 -0.99 -12.01 -11.12
CA THR A 82 -1.53 -11.82 -9.78
C THR A 82 -2.19 -13.07 -9.21
N GLU A 83 -2.46 -14.09 -10.02
CA GLU A 83 -3.04 -15.36 -9.55
C GLU A 83 -2.11 -16.16 -8.62
N ARG A 84 -0.79 -15.92 -8.66
CA ARG A 84 0.14 -16.47 -7.65
C ARG A 84 0.24 -15.62 -6.38
N THR A 85 -0.30 -14.40 -6.40
CA THR A 85 -0.24 -13.41 -5.30
C THR A 85 -1.51 -13.49 -4.43
N ILE A 86 -1.88 -14.70 -4.00
CA ILE A 86 -3.13 -14.93 -3.24
C ILE A 86 -2.92 -14.62 -1.75
N LEU A 87 -2.96 -13.34 -1.41
CA LEU A 87 -3.68 -12.72 -0.29
C LEU A 87 -3.06 -11.34 0.03
N GLY A 88 -3.82 -10.28 -0.26
CA GLY A 88 -3.86 -9.13 0.63
C GLY A 88 -2.67 -8.17 0.66
N SER A 89 -2.03 -7.90 -0.47
CA SER A 89 -1.44 -6.58 -0.80
C SER A 89 -0.76 -6.72 -2.17
N GLY A 90 -1.42 -6.24 -3.22
CA GLY A 90 -0.99 -6.39 -4.61
C GLY A 90 0.15 -5.44 -4.96
N TYR A 91 1.27 -5.56 -4.25
CA TYR A 91 2.47 -4.75 -4.43
C TYR A 91 3.69 -5.63 -4.67
N ALA A 92 4.63 -5.08 -5.42
CA ALA A 92 5.93 -5.65 -5.69
C ALA A 92 6.99 -4.69 -5.14
N LEU A 93 7.95 -5.23 -4.41
CA LEU A 93 9.11 -4.52 -3.92
C LEU A 93 10.24 -4.69 -4.94
N ALA A 94 10.88 -3.60 -5.36
CA ALA A 94 12.07 -3.64 -6.18
C ALA A 94 13.31 -3.27 -5.36
N VAL A 95 14.36 -4.07 -5.46
CA VAL A 95 15.69 -3.76 -4.93
C VAL A 95 16.55 -3.24 -6.08
N HIS A 96 17.10 -2.05 -5.93
CA HIS A 96 17.87 -1.40 -6.98
C HIS A 96 19.36 -1.59 -6.77
N PHE A 97 20.05 -2.02 -7.81
CA PHE A 97 21.51 -2.00 -7.91
C PHE A 97 21.92 -1.00 -9.01
N ALA A 98 23.23 -0.79 -9.18
CA ALA A 98 23.74 0.14 -10.20
C ALA A 98 23.41 -0.31 -11.64
N ASP A 99 23.32 -1.62 -11.87
CA ASP A 99 23.24 -2.23 -13.20
C ASP A 99 22.04 -3.18 -13.38
N ARG A 100 21.25 -3.40 -12.32
CA ARG A 100 20.11 -4.32 -12.31
C ARG A 100 19.11 -3.96 -11.23
N HIS A 101 17.96 -4.63 -11.26
CA HIS A 101 17.00 -4.61 -10.17
C HIS A 101 16.41 -6.00 -9.93
N GLU A 102 16.18 -6.33 -8.67
CA GLU A 102 15.45 -7.54 -8.26
C GLU A 102 14.00 -7.19 -7.95
N ILE A 103 13.08 -8.09 -8.27
CA ILE A 103 11.65 -7.92 -8.02
C ILE A 103 11.21 -8.97 -7.01
N TRP A 104 10.59 -8.51 -5.94
CA TRP A 104 10.14 -9.29 -4.80
C TRP A 104 8.64 -9.12 -4.60
N ILE A 105 7.93 -10.19 -4.26
CA ILE A 105 6.49 -10.14 -3.94
C ILE A 105 6.23 -10.86 -2.63
N VAL A 106 5.18 -10.45 -1.90
CA VAL A 106 4.69 -11.22 -0.75
C VAL A 106 3.83 -12.37 -1.26
N GLY A 107 4.29 -13.59 -1.07
CA GLY A 107 3.60 -14.83 -1.45
C GLY A 107 2.89 -15.48 -0.26
N ARG A 108 1.77 -16.15 -0.51
CA ARG A 108 1.21 -17.10 0.46
C ARG A 108 1.91 -18.44 0.31
N GLU A 109 2.49 -18.93 1.41
CA GLU A 109 3.09 -20.24 1.42
C GLU A 109 1.99 -21.30 1.28
N ARG A 110 2.07 -22.10 0.20
CA ARG A 110 1.20 -23.25 -0.01
C ARG A 110 1.86 -24.46 0.62
N ALA A 111 1.45 -24.78 1.84
CA ALA A 111 1.99 -25.93 2.54
C ALA A 111 1.61 -27.23 1.82
N ALA A 112 2.56 -28.16 1.71
CA ALA A 112 2.37 -29.43 0.99
C ALA A 112 1.22 -30.29 1.57
N TRP A 113 0.87 -30.09 2.85
CA TRP A 113 -0.20 -30.84 3.49
C TRP A 113 -1.59 -30.56 2.89
N HIS A 114 -1.78 -29.42 2.19
CA HIS A 114 -3.02 -29.12 1.47
C HIS A 114 -3.35 -30.15 0.38
N GLU A 115 -2.36 -30.88 -0.12
CA GLU A 115 -2.53 -31.94 -1.11
C GLU A 115 -2.36 -33.33 -0.49
N HIS A 116 -2.31 -33.42 0.84
CA HIS A 116 -2.05 -34.68 1.52
C HIS A 116 -3.26 -35.63 1.38
N PRO A 117 -3.06 -36.87 0.87
CA PRO A 117 -4.18 -37.77 0.53
C PRO A 117 -5.01 -38.21 1.73
N LEU A 118 -4.48 -38.11 2.95
CA LEU A 118 -5.21 -38.42 4.19
C LEU A 118 -5.94 -37.21 4.80
N LEU A 119 -5.77 -36.01 4.24
CA LEU A 119 -6.35 -34.75 4.74
C LEU A 119 -7.06 -34.02 3.58
N PRO A 120 -8.17 -34.57 3.07
CA PRO A 120 -8.92 -33.92 2.00
C PRO A 120 -9.44 -32.55 2.47
N ASP A 121 -9.22 -31.52 1.66
CA ASP A 121 -9.79 -30.18 1.86
C ASP A 121 -11.27 -30.21 1.45
N ASP A 122 -12.14 -30.57 2.40
CA ASP A 122 -13.59 -30.69 2.21
C ASP A 122 -14.35 -29.38 2.49
N GLY A 123 -13.63 -28.28 2.73
CA GLY A 123 -14.21 -26.98 3.04
C GLY A 123 -14.84 -26.88 4.44
N HIS A 124 -14.70 -27.90 5.28
CA HIS A 124 -15.13 -27.89 6.67
C HIS A 124 -13.99 -27.43 7.61
N TYR A 125 -14.28 -27.36 8.92
CA TYR A 125 -13.29 -26.99 9.94
C TYR A 125 -11.99 -27.79 9.77
N PRO A 126 -10.81 -27.18 9.98
CA PRO A 126 -9.55 -27.87 9.77
C PRO A 126 -9.48 -29.13 10.65
N ALA A 127 -9.06 -30.25 10.06
CA ALA A 127 -8.98 -31.55 10.74
C ALA A 127 -8.11 -31.53 12.02
N PHE A 128 -7.21 -30.55 12.12
CA PHE A 128 -6.40 -30.30 13.31
C PHE A 128 -6.42 -28.80 13.67
N PRO A 129 -6.17 -28.46 14.96
CA PRO A 129 -5.97 -27.08 15.36
C PRO A 129 -4.86 -26.41 14.54
N ASN A 130 -5.17 -25.27 13.93
CA ASN A 130 -4.20 -24.49 13.19
C ASN A 130 -3.49 -23.50 14.14
N ALA A 131 -2.27 -23.86 14.58
CA ALA A 131 -1.48 -22.99 15.46
C ALA A 131 -1.17 -21.62 14.84
N ALA A 132 -1.15 -21.50 13.51
CA ALA A 132 -0.97 -20.21 12.83
C ALA A 132 -2.11 -19.22 13.11
N HIS A 133 -3.28 -19.68 13.57
CA HIS A 133 -4.37 -18.81 13.99
C HIS A 133 -4.00 -17.90 15.17
N TRP A 134 -3.08 -18.36 16.02
CA TRP A 134 -2.53 -17.61 17.16
C TRP A 134 -1.12 -17.09 16.91
N GLY A 135 -0.57 -17.40 15.73
CA GLY A 135 0.72 -16.91 15.29
C GLY A 135 0.65 -15.44 14.91
N GLY A 136 1.80 -14.79 14.99
CA GLY A 136 2.00 -13.48 14.39
C GLY A 136 1.80 -13.51 12.87
N GLU A 137 1.55 -12.34 12.26
CA GLU A 137 1.44 -12.24 10.80
C GLU A 137 2.77 -12.65 10.14
N LEU A 138 2.70 -13.37 9.01
CA LEU A 138 3.88 -13.83 8.27
C LEU A 138 3.86 -13.22 6.86
N ASP A 139 4.83 -12.37 6.57
CA ASP A 139 5.06 -11.81 5.24
C ASP A 139 6.23 -12.58 4.59
N ASN A 140 5.92 -13.46 3.63
CA ASN A 140 6.92 -14.24 2.90
C ASN A 140 7.28 -13.55 1.58
N TYR A 141 8.42 -12.86 1.53
CA TYR A 141 8.95 -12.22 0.34
C TYR A 141 9.71 -13.22 -0.53
N TRP A 142 9.26 -13.36 -1.78
CA TRP A 142 9.91 -14.21 -2.77
C TRP A 142 10.52 -13.34 -3.85
N ARG A 143 11.81 -13.53 -4.13
CA ARG A 143 12.43 -12.92 -5.31
C ARG A 143 11.93 -13.66 -6.54
N VAL A 144 11.14 -13.00 -7.38
CA VAL A 144 10.49 -13.61 -8.54
C VAL A 144 11.17 -13.29 -9.86
N ALA A 145 11.97 -12.24 -9.91
CA ALA A 145 12.75 -11.90 -11.09
C ALA A 145 13.98 -11.05 -10.72
N GLU A 146 14.97 -11.09 -11.59
CA GLU A 146 16.07 -10.14 -11.66
C GLU A 146 16.14 -9.64 -13.11
N ARG A 147 16.31 -8.32 -13.30
CA ARG A 147 16.33 -7.69 -14.62
C ARG A 147 17.51 -6.74 -14.74
N PRO A 148 18.20 -6.71 -15.90
CA PRO A 148 19.27 -5.76 -16.13
C PRO A 148 18.73 -4.33 -16.29
N GLY A 149 19.60 -3.35 -16.05
CA GLY A 149 19.30 -1.93 -16.16
C GLY A 149 18.63 -1.32 -14.92
N THR A 150 18.54 0.00 -14.95
CA THR A 150 17.93 0.80 -13.90
C THR A 150 16.41 0.82 -14.04
N LEU A 151 15.71 0.71 -12.92
CA LEU A 151 14.26 0.92 -12.85
C LEU A 151 13.99 2.37 -12.42
N GLU A 152 13.32 3.15 -13.28
CA GLU A 152 12.96 4.52 -12.92
C GLU A 152 11.88 4.53 -11.84
N VAL A 153 12.09 5.34 -10.80
CA VAL A 153 11.09 5.62 -9.77
C VAL A 153 10.83 7.12 -9.79
N PRO A 154 9.68 7.57 -10.31
CA PRO A 154 9.43 8.99 -10.51
C PRO A 154 9.28 9.70 -9.17
N ASP A 155 9.86 10.90 -9.11
CA ASP A 155 9.65 11.79 -7.97
C ASP A 155 8.19 12.25 -7.90
N THR A 156 7.73 12.57 -6.68
CA THR A 156 6.35 13.01 -6.47
C THR A 156 6.24 14.53 -6.31
N HIS A 157 5.37 15.14 -7.11
CA HIS A 157 5.00 16.54 -6.95
C HIS A 157 3.79 16.67 -6.02
N TRP A 158 4.02 16.62 -4.70
CA TRP A 158 2.96 16.51 -3.68
C TRP A 158 1.83 17.53 -3.79
N LYS A 159 2.14 18.79 -4.14
CA LYS A 159 1.13 19.84 -4.35
C LYS A 159 0.20 19.54 -5.53
N GLN A 160 0.75 18.99 -6.61
CA GLN A 160 -0.02 18.64 -7.82
C GLN A 160 -0.86 17.39 -7.57
N LEU A 161 -0.30 16.40 -6.87
CA LEU A 161 -1.03 15.21 -6.42
C LEU A 161 -2.21 15.59 -5.52
N ALA A 162 -1.97 16.43 -4.51
CA ALA A 162 -3.03 16.93 -3.62
C ALA A 162 -4.14 17.65 -4.40
N ALA A 163 -3.79 18.52 -5.35
CA ALA A 163 -4.75 19.22 -6.19
C ALA A 163 -5.60 18.26 -7.05
N ALA A 164 -4.97 17.23 -7.63
CA ALA A 164 -5.68 16.23 -8.44
C ALA A 164 -6.66 15.41 -7.60
N ILE A 165 -6.25 14.98 -6.39
CA ILE A 165 -7.12 14.27 -5.45
C ILE A 165 -8.28 15.17 -5.02
N SER A 166 -8.00 16.42 -4.64
CA SER A 166 -9.02 17.39 -4.25
C SER A 166 -10.07 17.58 -5.33
N ALA A 167 -9.64 17.69 -6.60
CA ALA A 167 -10.54 17.87 -7.72
C ALA A 167 -11.42 16.64 -8.01
N ASP A 168 -10.89 15.42 -7.86
CA ASP A 168 -11.61 14.18 -8.16
C ASP A 168 -12.56 13.72 -7.03
N LEU A 169 -12.14 13.93 -5.77
CA LEU A 169 -12.90 13.47 -4.60
C LEU A 169 -13.77 14.56 -3.96
N ASP A 170 -13.67 15.80 -4.43
CA ASP A 170 -14.28 16.99 -3.80
C ASP A 170 -13.89 17.13 -2.32
N LEU A 171 -12.62 16.84 -2.02
CA LEU A 171 -12.06 16.87 -0.68
C LEU A 171 -11.12 18.06 -0.51
N ARG A 172 -11.11 18.66 0.69
CA ARG A 172 -10.02 19.56 1.08
C ARG A 172 -8.80 18.72 1.45
N VAL A 173 -7.91 18.51 0.48
CA VAL A 173 -6.62 17.87 0.70
C VAL A 173 -5.60 18.98 0.96
N PRO A 174 -4.97 19.02 2.14
CA PRO A 174 -4.01 20.07 2.46
C PRO A 174 -2.83 20.05 1.49
N SER A 175 -2.62 21.16 0.80
CA SER A 175 -1.49 21.39 -0.11
C SER A 175 -0.39 22.25 0.51
N SER A 176 -0.61 22.73 1.73
CA SER A 176 0.29 23.66 2.41
C SER A 176 1.51 22.93 3.00
N ARG A 177 2.62 23.66 3.08
CA ARG A 177 3.86 23.23 3.76
C ARG A 177 3.75 23.27 5.30
N VAL A 178 2.57 23.54 5.85
CA VAL A 178 2.37 23.57 7.30
C VAL A 178 2.46 22.12 7.78
N PRO A 179 3.40 21.77 8.68
CA PRO A 179 3.60 20.39 9.06
C PRO A 179 2.36 19.87 9.79
N ALA A 180 1.61 18.97 9.15
CA ALA A 180 0.90 17.97 9.96
C ALA A 180 1.97 17.12 10.66
N GLY A 181 1.65 16.63 11.86
CA GLY A 181 2.48 15.64 12.51
C GLY A 181 2.74 14.44 11.59
N PRO A 182 3.83 13.69 11.81
CA PRO A 182 4.07 12.46 11.06
C PRO A 182 2.86 11.53 11.14
N LEU A 183 2.57 10.84 10.04
CA LEU A 183 1.56 9.79 10.02
C LEU A 183 2.06 8.60 10.83
N PHE A 184 1.31 8.25 11.88
CA PHE A 184 1.43 7.00 12.61
C PHE A 184 0.22 6.14 12.28
N LEU A 185 0.39 4.83 12.20
CA LEU A 185 -0.77 3.97 12.04
C LEU A 185 -1.51 3.78 13.36
N PRO A 186 -2.84 3.60 13.30
CA PRO A 186 -3.62 3.22 14.46
C PRO A 186 -3.30 1.77 14.84
N GLY A 187 -2.50 1.61 15.89
CA GLY A 187 -2.37 0.40 16.71
C GLY A 187 -2.70 0.75 18.16
N GLY A 188 -2.76 -0.24 19.06
CA GLY A 188 -2.75 0.06 20.51
C GLY A 188 -1.55 0.95 20.83
N GLU A 189 -1.58 1.75 21.91
CA GLU A 189 -0.50 2.70 22.21
C GLU A 189 0.86 1.98 22.27
N PRO A 190 1.71 2.10 21.23
CA PRO A 190 3.00 1.44 21.26
C PRO A 190 3.83 2.12 22.34
N ALA A 191 4.75 1.36 22.94
CA ALA A 191 5.72 1.96 23.83
C ALA A 191 6.45 3.10 23.09
N SER A 192 6.76 4.19 23.80
CA SER A 192 7.27 5.42 23.17
C SER A 192 8.51 5.21 22.30
N TRP A 193 9.34 4.21 22.63
CA TRP A 193 10.55 3.84 21.89
C TRP A 193 10.29 3.08 20.57
N ALA A 194 9.09 2.51 20.38
CA ALA A 194 8.68 1.81 19.17
C ALA A 194 7.78 2.66 18.26
N LYS A 195 7.34 3.82 18.77
CA LYS A 195 6.43 4.74 18.09
C LYS A 195 7.17 5.53 17.01
N LEU A 196 7.24 4.96 15.81
CA LEU A 196 7.87 5.57 14.65
C LEU A 196 6.82 5.94 13.58
N PRO A 197 7.03 7.04 12.84
CA PRO A 197 6.19 7.36 11.69
C PRO A 197 6.17 6.23 10.67
N LEU A 198 5.05 6.01 9.99
CA LEU A 198 4.89 4.94 9.00
C LEU A 198 5.99 4.92 7.91
N PHE A 199 6.54 6.08 7.58
CA PHE A 199 7.67 6.21 6.66
C PHE A 199 8.59 7.35 7.14
N ALA A 200 9.85 7.33 6.69
CA ALA A 200 10.88 8.22 7.20
C ALA A 200 10.54 9.70 6.96
N ARG A 201 10.82 10.54 7.97
CA ARG A 201 10.57 11.99 7.90
C ARG A 201 11.64 12.67 7.05
N SER A 202 11.20 13.56 6.18
CA SER A 202 12.06 14.56 5.53
C SER A 202 11.27 15.83 5.26
N ALA A 203 11.95 16.93 4.95
CA ALA A 203 11.28 18.15 4.51
C ALA A 203 10.47 17.93 3.23
N ALA A 204 10.91 17.02 2.36
CA ALA A 204 10.21 16.65 1.14
C ALA A 204 8.98 15.77 1.41
N ALA A 205 9.04 14.92 2.45
CA ALA A 205 7.98 13.97 2.82
C ALA A 205 6.90 14.57 3.75
N ALA A 206 7.07 15.77 4.30
CA ALA A 206 6.07 16.37 5.18
C ALA A 206 4.66 16.49 4.54
N PRO A 207 4.51 16.92 3.26
CA PRO A 207 3.22 16.90 2.59
C PRO A 207 2.66 15.49 2.37
N ALA A 208 3.53 14.49 2.20
CA ALA A 208 3.15 13.09 1.99
C ALA A 208 2.43 12.52 3.22
N HIS A 209 2.96 12.78 4.43
CA HIS A 209 2.33 12.35 5.68
C HIS A 209 0.94 12.95 5.84
N HIS A 210 0.80 14.25 5.57
CA HIS A 210 -0.49 14.93 5.70
C HIS A 210 -1.51 14.37 4.71
N LEU A 211 -1.13 14.26 3.44
CA LEU A 211 -2.00 13.78 2.38
C LEU A 211 -2.52 12.37 2.70
N LEU A 212 -1.62 11.44 3.03
CA LEU A 212 -2.03 10.06 3.31
C LEU A 212 -2.87 9.96 4.59
N ALA A 213 -2.55 10.75 5.64
CA ALA A 213 -3.37 10.82 6.85
C ALA A 213 -4.79 11.30 6.55
N THR A 214 -4.96 12.30 5.68
CA THR A 214 -6.27 12.78 5.23
C THR A 214 -7.04 11.68 4.50
N LEU A 215 -6.40 10.97 3.57
CA LEU A 215 -7.06 9.90 2.83
C LEU A 215 -7.48 8.73 3.74
N TYR A 216 -6.63 8.33 4.69
CA TYR A 216 -6.98 7.30 5.68
C TYR A 216 -8.12 7.74 6.60
N ALA A 217 -8.17 9.00 7.00
CA ALA A 217 -9.28 9.53 7.78
C ALA A 217 -10.61 9.48 6.99
N GLU A 218 -10.60 9.85 5.72
CA GLU A 218 -11.78 9.75 4.85
C GLU A 218 -12.19 8.29 4.62
N GLN A 219 -11.23 7.38 4.48
CA GLN A 219 -11.53 5.95 4.34
C GLN A 219 -12.12 5.35 5.60
N ALA A 220 -11.65 5.77 6.78
CA ALA A 220 -12.21 5.35 8.05
C ALA A 220 -13.66 5.84 8.21
N LYS A 221 -13.95 7.10 7.82
CA LYS A 221 -15.32 7.64 7.79
C LYS A 221 -16.21 6.84 6.85
N LEU A 222 -15.76 6.60 5.62
CA LEU A 222 -16.50 5.80 4.64
C LEU A 222 -16.75 4.37 5.14
N SER A 223 -15.75 3.73 5.73
CA SER A 223 -15.86 2.38 6.28
C SER A 223 -16.88 2.32 7.41
N ASN A 224 -16.93 3.35 8.26
CA ASN A 224 -17.94 3.47 9.32
C ASN A 224 -19.33 3.74 8.75
N GLU A 225 -19.44 4.57 7.72
CA GLU A 225 -20.69 4.86 7.02
C GLU A 225 -21.25 3.59 6.36
N MET A 226 -20.44 2.82 5.64
CA MET A 226 -20.91 1.60 4.97
C MET A 226 -21.03 0.39 5.90
N ASN A 227 -20.73 0.53 7.20
CA ASN A 227 -20.77 -0.60 8.13
C ASN A 227 -22.22 -1.04 8.39
N PRO A 228 -22.61 -2.30 8.13
CA PRO A 228 -23.97 -2.79 8.39
C PRO A 228 -24.40 -2.69 9.85
N LYS A 229 -23.46 -2.62 10.79
CA LYS A 229 -23.73 -2.47 12.22
C LYS A 229 -23.90 -1.01 12.66
N ASN A 230 -23.63 -0.05 11.78
CA ASN A 230 -23.88 1.35 12.06
C ASN A 230 -25.32 1.69 11.65
N GLU A 231 -26.26 1.40 12.55
CA GLU A 231 -27.70 1.62 12.33
C GLU A 231 -28.06 3.10 12.11
N ASN A 232 -27.17 4.03 12.49
CA ASN A 232 -27.34 5.47 12.28
C ASN A 232 -26.69 5.99 10.99
N SER A 233 -26.16 5.11 10.16
CA SER A 233 -25.55 5.48 8.89
C SER A 233 -26.59 5.99 7.90
N ALA A 234 -26.29 7.11 7.22
CA ALA A 234 -27.14 7.60 6.14
C ALA A 234 -27.17 6.60 4.99
N PHE A 235 -26.11 5.82 4.76
CA PHE A 235 -26.05 4.79 3.72
C PHE A 235 -27.20 3.79 3.79
N GLN A 236 -27.61 3.38 5.00
CA GLN A 236 -28.72 2.43 5.19
C GLN A 236 -30.09 2.99 4.75
N HIS A 237 -30.17 4.30 4.57
CA HIS A 237 -31.37 5.03 4.19
C HIS A 237 -31.26 5.71 2.82
N MET A 238 -30.16 5.52 2.10
CA MET A 238 -30.00 6.02 0.74
C MET A 238 -30.90 5.25 -0.23
N ASP A 239 -31.33 5.93 -1.30
CA ASP A 239 -31.87 5.25 -2.46
C ASP A 239 -30.75 4.52 -3.23
N GLU A 240 -31.12 3.69 -4.19
CA GLU A 240 -30.17 2.93 -5.00
C GLU A 240 -29.14 3.84 -5.69
N ALA A 241 -29.59 5.00 -6.20
CA ALA A 241 -28.71 5.96 -6.86
C ALA A 241 -27.67 6.56 -5.90
N GLY A 242 -28.09 6.94 -4.69
CA GLY A 242 -27.21 7.46 -3.64
C GLY A 242 -26.20 6.43 -3.16
N ALA A 243 -26.63 5.18 -2.94
CA ALA A 243 -25.74 4.08 -2.55
C ALA A 243 -24.66 3.83 -3.61
N VAL A 244 -25.06 3.73 -4.89
CA VAL A 244 -24.12 3.57 -6.02
C VAL A 244 -23.16 4.76 -6.13
N ALA A 245 -23.63 5.98 -5.90
CA ALA A 245 -22.77 7.17 -5.92
C ALA A 245 -21.71 7.13 -4.80
N LEU A 246 -22.08 6.73 -3.58
CA LEU A 246 -21.15 6.59 -2.45
C LEU A 246 -20.13 5.48 -2.70
N GLU A 247 -20.57 4.31 -3.19
CA GLU A 247 -19.66 3.21 -3.53
C GLU A 247 -18.65 3.64 -4.61
N ASN A 248 -19.11 4.35 -5.64
CA ASN A 248 -18.25 4.84 -6.70
C ASN A 248 -17.26 5.88 -6.19
N TRP A 249 -17.66 6.75 -5.27
CA TRP A 249 -16.75 7.66 -4.58
C TRP A 249 -15.72 6.89 -3.76
N GLY A 250 -16.15 5.85 -3.03
CA GLY A 250 -15.26 4.95 -2.28
C GLY A 250 -14.21 4.25 -3.14
N ARG A 251 -14.60 3.74 -4.31
CA ARG A 251 -13.66 3.15 -5.28
C ARG A 251 -12.62 4.15 -5.79
N ARG A 252 -13.01 5.41 -6.01
CA ARG A 252 -12.06 6.48 -6.37
C ARG A 252 -11.12 6.80 -5.21
N LEU A 253 -11.65 6.87 -3.98
CA LEU A 253 -10.85 7.09 -2.77
C LEU A 253 -9.80 5.99 -2.59
N ASP A 254 -10.19 4.72 -2.66
CA ASP A 254 -9.26 3.59 -2.57
C ASP A 254 -8.19 3.65 -3.67
N SER A 255 -8.57 4.04 -4.88
CA SER A 255 -7.64 4.22 -6.00
C SER A 255 -6.60 5.31 -5.73
N TRP A 256 -6.98 6.42 -5.09
CA TRP A 256 -6.04 7.46 -4.67
C TRP A 256 -5.19 7.07 -3.47
N ILE A 257 -5.72 6.25 -2.56
CA ILE A 257 -4.94 5.68 -1.46
C ILE A 257 -3.79 4.83 -2.01
N ILE A 258 -4.07 3.91 -2.95
CA ILE A 258 -3.04 3.09 -3.59
C ILE A 258 -1.94 3.97 -4.22
N GLU A 259 -2.35 5.00 -4.98
CA GLU A 259 -1.42 5.96 -5.59
C GLU A 259 -0.56 6.68 -4.54
N ALA A 260 -1.17 7.14 -3.45
CA ALA A 260 -0.49 7.85 -2.38
C ALA A 260 0.46 6.93 -1.61
N GLU A 261 0.06 5.69 -1.31
CA GLU A 261 0.89 4.69 -0.61
C GLU A 261 2.18 4.40 -1.40
N LEU A 262 2.06 4.12 -2.71
CA LEU A 262 3.21 3.90 -3.59
C LEU A 262 4.19 5.08 -3.57
N ARG A 263 3.66 6.30 -3.70
CA ARG A 263 4.46 7.52 -3.72
C ARG A 263 5.09 7.84 -2.37
N CYS A 264 4.39 7.59 -1.27
CA CYS A 264 4.88 7.77 0.10
C CYS A 264 6.01 6.79 0.39
N ALA A 265 5.86 5.51 0.04
CA ALA A 265 6.91 4.51 0.20
C ALA A 265 8.18 4.88 -0.57
N ASN A 266 8.02 5.41 -1.78
CA ASN A 266 9.10 5.75 -2.69
C ASN A 266 9.74 7.12 -2.47
N GLU A 267 9.20 7.94 -1.56
CA GLU A 267 9.76 9.26 -1.25
C GLU A 267 11.08 9.10 -0.51
N CYS A 268 12.16 9.52 -1.15
CA CYS A 268 13.50 9.38 -0.64
C CYS A 268 14.32 10.67 -0.77
N ARG A 269 13.68 11.78 -1.13
CA ARG A 269 14.35 13.07 -1.29
C ARG A 269 14.49 13.79 0.06
N SER A 270 15.58 14.54 0.16
CA SER A 270 15.83 15.47 1.26
C SER A 270 15.16 16.83 1.04
N SER A 271 14.85 17.20 -0.22
CA SER A 271 14.27 18.49 -0.60
C SER A 271 13.12 18.36 -1.61
N ALA A 272 12.23 19.37 -1.64
CA ALA A 272 11.09 19.38 -2.54
C ALA A 272 11.49 19.77 -3.98
N ILE A 273 10.80 19.18 -4.98
CA ILE A 273 10.92 19.60 -6.39
C ILE A 273 10.45 21.05 -6.57
N LEU A 274 11.18 21.80 -7.39
CA LEU A 274 10.77 23.08 -7.94
C LEU A 274 9.77 22.85 -9.08
N GLU A 275 8.67 23.61 -9.09
CA GLU A 275 7.56 23.44 -10.03
C GLU A 275 8.04 23.37 -11.49
N ARG A 276 7.75 22.26 -12.18
CA ARG A 276 7.81 22.17 -13.65
C ARG A 276 6.47 21.64 -14.14
N GLY A 277 5.89 22.29 -15.14
CA GLY A 277 4.51 22.12 -15.61
C GLY A 277 4.20 20.81 -16.34
N ALA A 278 4.85 19.69 -16.02
CA ALA A 278 4.45 18.39 -16.55
C ALA A 278 3.14 17.94 -15.87
N PRO A 279 2.17 17.38 -16.61
CA PRO A 279 0.94 16.84 -16.04
C PRO A 279 1.23 15.65 -15.12
N LEU A 280 0.39 15.47 -14.08
CA LEU A 280 0.51 14.34 -13.16
C LEU A 280 0.20 13.04 -13.91
N THR A 281 1.20 12.17 -14.02
CA THR A 281 1.02 10.79 -14.49
C THR A 281 0.68 9.90 -13.30
N ARG A 282 -0.49 9.28 -13.32
CA ARG A 282 -0.92 8.27 -12.35
C ARG A 282 -0.05 7.00 -12.48
N LEU A 283 0.39 6.43 -11.36
CA LEU A 283 1.07 5.13 -11.29
C LEU A 283 0.04 3.99 -11.35
N HIS A 284 -1.16 4.24 -10.84
CA HIS A 284 -2.25 3.28 -10.79
C HIS A 284 -3.41 3.69 -11.71
N ARG A 285 -3.82 2.76 -12.60
CA ARG A 285 -5.02 2.94 -13.43
C ARG A 285 -6.29 2.71 -12.58
N PRO A 286 -7.16 3.72 -12.43
CA PRO A 286 -8.38 3.56 -11.63
C PRO A 286 -9.31 2.54 -12.26
N VAL A 287 -10.08 1.83 -11.42
CA VAL A 287 -11.20 1.01 -11.87
C VAL A 287 -12.19 1.92 -12.58
N GLN A 288 -12.52 1.60 -13.84
CA GLN A 288 -13.52 2.37 -14.59
C GLN A 288 -14.87 2.22 -13.90
N VAL A 289 -15.44 3.34 -13.47
CA VAL A 289 -16.82 3.40 -12.97
C VAL A 289 -17.75 3.38 -14.19
N PRO A 290 -18.78 2.52 -14.23
CA PRO A 290 -19.84 2.65 -15.22
C PRO A 290 -20.48 4.03 -15.06
N VAL A 291 -20.40 4.87 -16.09
CA VAL A 291 -21.12 6.14 -16.09
C VAL A 291 -22.61 5.81 -16.08
N PRO A 292 -23.41 6.27 -15.09
CA PRO A 292 -24.84 6.08 -15.17
C PRO A 292 -25.35 6.77 -16.44
N GLU A 293 -26.03 6.02 -17.30
CA GLU A 293 -26.66 6.56 -18.51
C GLU A 293 -27.55 7.74 -18.10
N ARG A 294 -27.28 8.92 -18.65
CA ARG A 294 -28.23 10.03 -18.57
C ARG A 294 -29.51 9.54 -19.23
N GLN A 295 -30.56 9.34 -18.44
CA GLN A 295 -31.90 9.23 -19.01
C GLN A 295 -32.14 10.49 -19.86
N PRO A 296 -32.51 10.34 -21.14
CA PRO A 296 -32.83 11.48 -21.97
C PRO A 296 -33.96 12.26 -21.27
N ALA A 297 -33.77 13.57 -21.16
CA ALA A 297 -34.77 14.46 -20.59
C ALA A 297 -36.11 14.16 -21.26
N GLY A 298 -37.05 13.61 -20.49
CA GLY A 298 -38.39 13.31 -20.98
C GLY A 298 -38.96 14.56 -21.63
N GLU A 299 -39.38 14.40 -22.87
CA GLU A 299 -40.08 15.43 -23.62
C GLU A 299 -41.20 15.98 -22.74
N ALA A 300 -41.07 17.25 -22.36
CA ALA A 300 -42.18 18.04 -21.87
C ALA A 300 -43.16 18.23 -23.04
N GLY A 301 -43.98 17.21 -23.29
CA GLY A 301 -45.10 17.26 -24.21
C GLY A 301 -46.23 18.09 -23.62
N GLY A 302 -46.09 19.41 -23.67
CA GLY A 302 -47.21 20.35 -23.55
C GLY A 302 -47.72 20.74 -24.93
N ALA A 303 -48.96 20.36 -25.26
CA ALA A 303 -49.92 21.07 -26.13
C ALA A 303 -51.24 20.26 -26.13
N GLN A 304 -52.26 20.66 -25.36
CA GLN A 304 -53.39 21.48 -25.81
C GLN A 304 -54.11 20.93 -27.05
N SER A 305 -55.24 20.25 -26.85
CA SER A 305 -56.61 20.68 -27.24
C SER A 305 -57.63 19.64 -26.78
#